data_AF-A0A665WQN0-F1
#
_entry.id   AF-A0A665WQN0-F1
#
_cell.length_a   1.000
_cell.length_b   1.000
_cell.length_c   1.000
_cell.angle_alpha   90.00
_cell.angle_beta   90.00
_cell.angle_gamma   90.00
#
_symmetry.space_group_name_H-M   'P 1'
#
loop_
_entity.id
_entity.type
_entity.pdbx_description
1 polymer ?
#
loop_
_entity_poly.entity_id
_entity_poly.type
_entity_poly.pdbx_seq_one_letter_code
_entity_poly.pdbx_strand_id
1 'polypeptide(L)'
;MDINLRVKVSRTLERELQMAVESERRYQRQNEAKLRAVSQRVASYREFRDLVVSCHLKPLEKNDKDGAQRKQPWNPVPTSFPEYKNCSRSFLVFLSGGFQNLHEPTDVALTQSEQQGELKTKSCPDSEIGNIADVSS
;
A
#
# COMPACT_ATOMS: atom_id res chain seq x y z
N MET A 1 -48.16 -10.19 -12.47
CA MET A 1 -46.77 -10.16 -11.96
C MET A 1 -46.78 -9.43 -10.63
N ASP A 2 -46.23 -10.04 -9.58
CA ASP A 2 -46.27 -9.49 -8.23
C ASP A 2 -45.30 -8.30 -8.09
N ILE A 3 -45.84 -7.15 -7.65
CA ILE A 3 -45.07 -5.90 -7.45
C ILE A 3 -43.90 -6.13 -6.48
N ASN A 4 -44.12 -6.95 -5.44
CA ASN A 4 -43.09 -7.32 -4.47
C ASN A 4 -41.91 -8.08 -5.08
N LEU A 5 -42.16 -8.91 -6.10
CA LEU A 5 -41.11 -9.66 -6.79
C LEU A 5 -40.24 -8.73 -7.64
N ARG A 6 -40.86 -7.77 -8.34
CA ARG A 6 -40.14 -6.77 -9.15
C ARG A 6 -39.21 -5.89 -8.30
N VAL A 7 -39.69 -5.43 -7.15
CA VAL A 7 -38.88 -4.62 -6.21
C VAL A 7 -37.73 -5.43 -5.62
N LYS A 8 -37.95 -6.71 -5.31
CA LYS A 8 -36.87 -7.60 -4.85
C LYS A 8 -35.77 -7.75 -5.90
N VAL A 9 -36.13 -8.02 -7.16
CA VAL A 9 -35.17 -8.17 -8.26
C VAL A 9 -34.34 -6.92 -8.50
N SER A 10 -34.95 -5.72 -8.44
CA SER A 10 -34.21 -4.45 -8.56
C SER A 10 -33.16 -4.33 -7.45
N ARG A 11 -33.56 -4.58 -6.20
CA ARG A 11 -32.68 -4.46 -5.03
C ARG A 11 -31.58 -5.52 -4.97
N THR A 12 -31.80 -6.73 -5.49
CA THR A 12 -30.74 -7.75 -5.55
C THR A 12 -29.70 -7.35 -6.57
N LEU A 13 -30.15 -6.94 -7.76
CA LEU A 13 -29.27 -6.50 -8.84
C LEU A 13 -28.44 -5.27 -8.46
N GLU A 14 -29.05 -4.29 -7.79
CA GLU A 14 -28.35 -3.10 -7.28
C GLU A 14 -27.22 -3.47 -6.30
N ARG A 15 -27.44 -4.44 -5.42
CA ARG A 15 -26.40 -4.92 -4.49
C ARG A 15 -25.29 -5.67 -5.20
N GLU A 16 -25.63 -6.54 -6.14
CA GLU A 16 -24.64 -7.26 -6.96
C GLU A 16 -23.74 -6.29 -7.71
N LEU A 17 -24.34 -5.24 -8.30
CA LEU A 17 -23.60 -4.18 -8.96
C LEU A 17 -22.67 -3.44 -7.99
N GLN A 18 -23.15 -3.07 -6.81
CA GLN A 18 -22.33 -2.40 -5.79
C GLN A 18 -21.14 -3.28 -5.36
N MET A 19 -21.37 -4.56 -5.11
CA MET A 19 -20.30 -5.50 -4.76
C MET A 19 -19.27 -5.62 -5.88
N ALA A 20 -19.70 -5.69 -7.14
CA ALA A 20 -18.80 -5.76 -8.29
C ALA A 20 -17.91 -4.49 -8.36
N VAL A 21 -18.50 -3.31 -8.24
CA VAL A 21 -17.78 -2.02 -8.27
C VAL A 21 -16.78 -1.91 -7.10
N GLU A 22 -17.17 -2.32 -5.90
CA GLU A 22 -16.28 -2.31 -4.74
C GLU A 22 -15.11 -3.29 -4.90
N SER A 23 -15.37 -4.47 -5.47
CA SER A 23 -14.33 -5.47 -5.75
C SER A 23 -13.30 -4.93 -6.75
N GLU A 24 -13.75 -4.23 -7.79
CA GLU A 24 -12.88 -3.63 -8.79
C GLU A 24 -12.04 -2.48 -8.21
N ARG A 25 -12.66 -1.61 -7.41
CA ARG A 25 -11.93 -0.55 -6.68
C ARG A 25 -10.84 -1.13 -5.78
N ARG A 26 -11.12 -2.24 -5.10
CA ARG A 26 -10.14 -2.93 -4.25
C ARG A 26 -9.01 -3.53 -5.08
N TYR A 27 -9.35 -4.15 -6.22
CA TYR A 27 -8.36 -4.73 -7.14
C TYR A 27 -7.43 -3.66 -7.71
N GLN A 28 -7.96 -2.50 -8.10
CA GLN A 28 -7.19 -1.38 -8.62
C GLN A 28 -6.15 -0.89 -7.60
N ARG A 29 -6.55 -0.64 -6.34
CA ARG A 29 -5.62 -0.23 -5.26
C ARG A 29 -4.53 -1.25 -4.99
N GLN A 30 -4.87 -2.55 -5.03
CA GLN A 30 -3.88 -3.61 -4.86
C GLN A 30 -2.89 -3.63 -6.03
N ASN A 31 -3.35 -3.47 -7.26
CA ASN A 31 -2.48 -3.44 -8.43
C ASN A 31 -1.57 -2.22 -8.42
N GLU A 32 -2.08 -1.05 -8.05
CA GLU A 32 -1.25 0.14 -7.83
C GLU A 32 -0.18 -0.10 -6.76
N ALA A 33 -0.53 -0.78 -5.65
CA ALA A 33 0.44 -1.15 -4.62
C ALA A 33 1.48 -2.16 -5.13
N LYS A 34 1.07 -3.16 -5.93
CA LYS A 34 2.00 -4.11 -6.58
C LYS A 34 2.99 -3.38 -7.49
N LEU A 35 2.49 -2.49 -8.35
CA LEU A 35 3.31 -1.70 -9.25
C LEU A 35 4.28 -0.81 -8.46
N ARG A 36 3.82 -0.12 -7.41
CA ARG A 36 4.69 0.68 -6.53
C ARG A 36 5.78 -0.15 -5.88
N ALA A 37 5.45 -1.33 -5.33
CA ALA A 37 6.43 -2.20 -4.68
C ALA A 37 7.48 -2.72 -5.66
N VAL A 38 7.09 -3.03 -6.90
CA VAL A 38 8.02 -3.41 -7.97
C VAL A 38 8.91 -2.22 -8.36
N SER A 39 8.34 -1.04 -8.53
CA SER A 39 9.09 0.19 -8.85
C SER A 39 10.09 0.57 -7.75
N GLN A 40 9.73 0.33 -6.48
CA GLN A 40 10.61 0.53 -5.32
C GLN A 40 11.69 -0.54 -5.16
N ARG A 41 11.70 -1.59 -6.01
CA ARG A 41 12.70 -2.67 -6.00
C ARG A 41 12.86 -3.34 -4.64
N VAL A 42 11.73 -3.66 -4.00
CA VAL A 42 11.69 -4.32 -2.70
C VAL A 42 12.46 -5.65 -2.72
N ALA A 43 13.30 -5.89 -1.72
CA ALA A 43 14.27 -6.98 -1.71
C ALA A 43 13.65 -8.33 -1.33
N SER A 44 12.59 -8.34 -0.50
CA SER A 44 11.94 -9.56 -0.02
C SER A 44 10.46 -9.63 -0.38
N TYR A 45 9.98 -10.85 -0.65
CA TYR A 45 8.55 -11.09 -0.87
C TYR A 45 7.70 -10.73 0.36
N ARG A 46 8.26 -10.87 1.57
CA ARG A 46 7.55 -10.49 2.80
C ARG A 46 7.21 -9.00 2.81
N GLU A 47 8.18 -8.16 2.48
CA GLU A 47 8.01 -6.72 2.37
C GLU A 47 7.04 -6.36 1.24
N PHE A 48 7.14 -7.03 0.09
CA PHE A 48 6.19 -6.86 -1.02
C PHE A 48 4.75 -7.17 -0.57
N ARG A 49 4.56 -8.30 0.12
CA ARG A 49 3.25 -8.71 0.64
C ARG A 49 2.72 -7.68 1.63
N ASP A 50 3.55 -7.21 2.55
CA ASP A 50 3.15 -6.23 3.57
C ASP A 50 2.71 -4.92 2.92
N LEU A 51 3.39 -4.45 1.87
CA LEU A 51 2.99 -3.26 1.10
C LEU A 51 1.64 -3.46 0.38
N VAL A 52 1.44 -4.60 -0.29
CA VAL A 52 0.21 -4.89 -1.05
C VAL A 52 -0.99 -5.07 -0.11
N VAL A 53 -0.81 -5.77 1.01
CA VAL A 53 -1.86 -5.96 2.03
C VAL A 53 -2.23 -4.62 2.67
N SER A 54 -1.25 -3.77 2.91
CA SER A 54 -1.46 -2.45 3.53
C SER A 54 -2.08 -1.40 2.61
N CYS A 55 -2.35 -1.71 1.33
CA CYS A 55 -2.87 -0.74 0.35
C CYS A 55 -4.22 -0.10 0.70
N HIS A 56 -5.03 -0.77 1.53
CA HIS A 56 -6.33 -0.29 1.99
C HIS A 56 -6.24 0.74 3.12
N LEU A 57 -5.06 0.97 3.70
CA LEU A 57 -4.88 1.91 4.80
C LEU A 57 -4.97 3.35 4.27
N LYS A 58 -5.66 4.20 5.02
CA LYS A 58 -5.72 5.64 4.73
C LYS A 58 -4.46 6.32 5.26
N PRO A 59 -3.92 7.32 4.56
CA PRO A 59 -2.90 8.20 5.12
C PRO A 59 -3.40 8.82 6.42
N LEU A 60 -2.53 8.92 7.41
CA LEU A 60 -2.85 9.50 8.70
C LEU A 60 -3.20 10.99 8.53
N GLU A 61 -4.40 11.39 8.92
CA GLU A 61 -4.82 12.80 8.86
C GLU A 61 -4.18 13.61 9.98
N LYS A 62 -4.21 14.94 9.89
CA LYS A 62 -3.63 15.82 10.94
C LYS A 62 -4.32 15.61 12.29
N ASN A 63 -5.64 15.41 12.26
CA ASN A 63 -6.47 15.18 13.43
C ASN A 63 -6.22 13.81 14.09
N ASP A 64 -5.71 12.83 13.33
CA ASP A 64 -5.36 11.51 13.84
C ASP A 64 -4.05 11.52 14.65
N LYS A 65 -3.25 12.59 14.53
CA LYS A 65 -1.96 12.73 15.21
C LYS A 65 -2.10 13.16 16.67
N ASP A 66 -3.26 13.70 17.04
CA ASP A 66 -3.50 14.35 18.34
C ASP A 66 -4.09 13.40 19.40
N GLY A 67 -4.10 12.09 19.14
CA GLY A 67 -4.81 11.09 19.94
C GLY A 67 -4.29 10.78 21.35
N ALA A 68 -3.21 11.38 21.81
CA ALA A 68 -2.84 11.35 23.22
C ALA A 68 -1.88 12.48 23.53
N GLN A 69 -2.12 13.23 24.60
CA GLN A 69 -1.04 13.98 25.25
C GLN A 69 0.05 12.97 25.60
N ARG A 70 1.11 12.91 24.80
CA ARG A 70 2.28 12.10 25.11
C ARG A 70 2.87 12.66 26.40
N LYS A 71 2.51 12.04 27.53
CA LYS A 71 3.01 12.40 28.86
C LYS A 71 4.52 12.21 28.99
N GLN A 72 5.16 11.55 28.02
CA GLN A 72 6.57 11.20 28.02
C GLN A 72 7.23 11.62 26.70
N PRO A 73 8.41 12.25 26.74
CA PRO A 73 9.22 12.50 25.55
C PRO A 73 9.53 11.20 24.81
N TRP A 74 9.62 11.27 23.48
CA TRP A 74 10.00 10.14 22.62
C TRP A 74 11.39 9.56 22.95
N ASN A 75 12.21 10.33 23.65
CA ASN A 75 13.47 9.90 24.22
C ASN A 75 13.64 10.50 25.63
N PRO A 76 13.44 9.73 26.71
CA PRO A 76 13.68 10.23 28.06
C PRO A 76 15.19 10.38 28.28
N VAL A 77 15.63 11.61 28.59
CA VAL A 77 17.01 11.86 29.03
C VAL A 77 17.11 11.44 30.50
N PRO A 78 18.09 10.62 30.90
CA PRO A 78 18.31 10.28 32.29
C PRO A 78 18.57 11.55 33.11
N THR A 79 17.77 11.80 34.16
CA THR A 79 17.96 12.94 35.06
C THR A 79 19.05 12.72 36.11
N SER A 80 19.67 11.53 36.13
CA SER A 80 20.80 11.20 36.98
C SER A 80 21.96 10.64 36.15
N PHE A 81 22.81 11.53 35.67
CA PHE A 81 24.20 11.17 35.43
C PHE A 81 24.97 11.46 36.73
N PRO A 82 25.72 10.50 37.30
CA PRO A 82 26.69 10.83 38.34
C PRO A 82 27.76 11.73 37.71
N GLU A 83 27.64 13.01 37.99
CA GLU A 83 28.71 14.01 38.04
C GLU A 83 29.81 13.90 36.97
N TYR A 84 29.54 14.39 35.76
CA TYR A 84 30.59 15.03 34.97
C TYR A 84 30.31 16.53 34.92
N LYS A 85 31.08 17.27 35.71
CA LYS A 85 31.07 18.73 35.73
C LYS A 85 31.48 19.25 34.35
N ASN A 86 30.76 20.29 33.92
CA ASN A 86 30.98 21.08 32.71
C ASN A 86 30.67 20.38 31.38
N CYS A 87 29.39 20.41 31.01
CA CYS A 87 29.06 20.68 29.61
C CYS A 87 28.23 21.95 29.59
N SER A 88 28.89 23.07 29.27
CA SER A 88 28.25 24.35 29.03
C SER A 88 27.08 24.13 28.07
N ARG A 89 25.91 24.52 28.56
CA ARG A 89 24.72 24.96 27.83
C ARG A 89 25.01 25.33 26.37
N SER A 90 24.96 24.34 25.46
CA SER A 90 24.86 24.59 24.02
C SER A 90 23.45 24.28 23.59
N PHE A 91 22.55 25.19 23.98
CA PHE A 91 21.26 25.35 23.36
C PHE A 91 21.53 25.97 21.98
N LEU A 92 21.11 25.29 20.91
CA LEU A 92 21.22 25.70 19.49
C LEU A 92 22.62 25.57 18.87
N VAL A 93 22.79 24.66 17.91
CA VAL A 93 23.03 24.94 16.47
C VAL A 93 23.01 23.59 15.75
N PHE A 94 21.99 23.31 14.94
CA PHE A 94 22.14 22.50 13.72
C PHE A 94 20.94 22.77 12.77
N LEU A 95 20.82 24.02 12.32
CA LEU A 95 20.11 24.39 11.10
C LEU A 95 21.06 25.19 10.22
N SER A 96 22.13 24.55 9.78
CA SER A 96 23.03 25.05 8.74
C SER A 96 24.04 23.96 8.40
N GLY A 97 23.56 22.89 7.78
CA GLY A 97 24.40 21.81 7.28
C GLY A 97 23.67 21.16 6.12
N GLY A 98 24.06 21.56 4.90
CA GLY A 98 23.43 21.12 3.66
C GLY A 98 23.31 19.60 3.58
N PHE A 99 22.17 19.15 3.06
CA PHE A 99 21.98 17.81 2.55
C PHE A 99 23.01 17.62 1.43
N GLN A 100 24.18 17.04 1.74
CA GLN A 100 25.13 16.65 0.71
C GLN A 100 24.50 15.51 -0.06
N ASN A 101 23.90 15.89 -1.18
CA ASN A 101 23.59 15.01 -2.29
C ASN A 101 24.87 14.25 -2.66
N LEU A 102 24.88 12.94 -2.43
CA LEU A 102 25.75 12.02 -3.12
C LEU A 102 24.86 11.01 -3.85
N HIS A 103 24.54 11.33 -5.10
CA HIS A 103 25.01 10.59 -6.27
C HIS A 103 24.01 10.79 -7.42
N GLU A 104 24.31 11.79 -8.24
CA GLU A 104 23.83 11.85 -9.62
C GLU A 104 24.89 11.18 -10.51
N PRO A 105 24.51 10.21 -11.34
CA PRO A 105 25.21 9.96 -12.59
C PRO A 105 24.30 10.31 -13.77
N THR A 106 24.59 11.48 -14.34
CA THR A 106 24.71 11.78 -15.77
C THR A 106 23.83 11.00 -16.76
N ASP A 107 22.98 11.78 -17.42
CA ASP A 107 22.34 11.48 -18.71
C ASP A 107 23.33 10.93 -19.75
N VAL A 108 22.98 9.78 -20.33
CA VAL A 108 23.47 9.39 -21.67
C VAL A 108 22.26 9.09 -22.55
N ALA A 109 22.30 9.75 -23.70
CA ALA A 109 21.28 9.89 -24.72
C ALA A 109 20.57 8.60 -25.19
N LEU A 110 19.29 8.80 -25.51
CA LEU A 110 18.54 8.25 -26.64
C LEU A 110 19.32 7.34 -27.60
N THR A 111 18.89 6.08 -27.69
CA THR A 111 18.76 5.38 -28.98
C THR A 111 17.46 4.61 -28.97
N GLN A 112 16.58 4.96 -29.91
CA GLN A 112 15.40 4.19 -30.28
C GLN A 112 15.88 2.92 -30.99
N SER A 113 15.36 1.77 -30.55
CA SER A 113 15.14 0.64 -31.44
C SER A 113 13.88 -0.07 -30.98
N GLU A 114 12.81 0.18 -31.72
CA GLU A 114 11.66 -0.70 -31.86
C GLU A 114 12.13 -2.15 -32.02
N GLN A 115 11.64 -3.07 -31.19
CA GLN A 115 11.21 -4.38 -31.66
C GLN A 115 9.97 -4.80 -30.89
N GLN A 116 8.88 -4.92 -31.66
CA GLN A 116 7.62 -5.51 -31.28
C GLN A 116 7.86 -6.94 -30.78
N GLY A 117 7.34 -7.25 -29.60
CA GLY A 117 7.36 -8.58 -29.01
C GLY A 117 6.02 -8.85 -28.34
N GLU A 118 5.03 -9.15 -29.17
CA GLU A 118 3.87 -10.02 -28.95
C GLU A 118 3.27 -10.10 -27.52
N LEU A 119 2.04 -9.61 -27.42
CA LEU A 119 1.09 -9.90 -26.33
C LEU A 119 0.90 -11.43 -26.22
N LYS A 120 1.67 -12.08 -25.36
CA LYS A 120 1.30 -13.42 -24.89
C LYS A 120 0.30 -13.25 -23.76
N THR A 121 -0.98 -13.21 -24.13
CA THR A 121 -2.09 -13.50 -23.23
C THR A 121 -1.84 -14.88 -22.62
N LYS A 122 -1.29 -14.91 -21.41
CA LYS A 122 -1.36 -16.11 -20.57
C LYS A 122 -2.81 -16.23 -20.12
N SER A 123 -3.58 -17.00 -20.88
CA SER A 123 -4.88 -17.50 -20.49
C SER A 123 -4.75 -18.13 -19.11
N CYS A 124 -5.63 -17.74 -18.18
CA CYS A 124 -5.91 -18.57 -17.02
C CYS A 124 -6.35 -19.95 -17.54
N PRO A 125 -5.91 -21.07 -16.95
CA PRO A 125 -6.55 -22.34 -17.22
C PRO A 125 -8.00 -22.26 -16.71
N ASP A 126 -8.94 -22.29 -17.66
CA ASP A 126 -10.33 -22.65 -17.40
C ASP A 126 -10.40 -24.13 -16.98
N SER A 127 -11.42 -24.44 -16.18
CA SER A 127 -11.86 -25.77 -15.69
C SER A 127 -10.98 -26.39 -14.59
N GLU A 128 -11.53 -26.84 -13.45
CA GLU A 128 -12.66 -27.74 -13.36
C GLU A 128 -13.70 -27.33 -12.29
N ILE A 129 -14.94 -27.13 -12.76
CA ILE A 129 -16.13 -27.30 -11.93
C ILE A 129 -16.26 -28.80 -11.70
N GLY A 130 -15.96 -29.27 -10.49
CA GLY A 130 -16.21 -30.64 -10.09
C GLY A 130 -17.71 -30.93 -10.18
N ASN A 131 -18.06 -31.86 -11.08
CA ASN A 131 -19.39 -32.46 -11.14
C ASN A 131 -19.72 -33.12 -9.80
N ILE A 132 -20.64 -32.55 -9.02
CA ILE A 132 -21.34 -33.31 -7.99
C ILE A 132 -22.41 -34.11 -8.73
N ALA A 133 -22.00 -35.26 -9.25
CA ALA A 133 -22.94 -36.29 -9.66
C ALA A 133 -23.53 -36.92 -8.39
N ASP A 134 -24.85 -37.08 -8.43
CA ASP A 134 -25.66 -37.88 -7.52
C ASP A 134 -24.99 -39.23 -7.18
N VAL A 135 -24.93 -39.54 -5.88
CA VAL A 135 -25.12 -40.91 -5.40
C VAL A 135 -26.17 -40.85 -4.31
N SER A 136 -27.40 -41.20 -4.71
CA SER A 136 -28.39 -41.75 -3.79
C SER A 136 -27.82 -43.01 -3.14
N SER A 137 -27.89 -43.09 -1.81
CA SER A 137 -28.45 -44.25 -1.12
C SER A 137 -28.79 -43.91 0.34
#